data_AF-A0A815FLD2-F1
#
_entry.id   AF-A0A815FLD2-F1
#
_cell.length_a   1.000
_cell.length_b   1.000
_cell.length_c   1.000
_cell.angle_alpha   90.00
_cell.angle_beta   90.00
_cell.angle_gamma   90.00
#
_symmetry.space_group_name_H-M   'P 1'
#
loop_
_entity.id
_entity.type
_entity.pdbx_description
1 polymer ?
#
loop_
_entity_poly.entity_id
_entity_poly.type
_entity_poly.pdbx_seq_one_letter_code
_entity_poly.pdbx_strand_id
1 'polypeptide(L)'
;PQQTGTASGNWLGWGFLKHPDHSLDQRIDDGRSLCFDSSPLLDDLELFGFPSVQLSLSSNQPNALLCVRLCAIEPETCASILVARGILNLTHFNSHEHPEELEINKIYNIDVTLSGVCVRLSAGYRLRLAVSTAYWPFVWPSPQSATVTIHLNRSSPSVLILPRLAHKCSSKPDFDLPEIAPGLKVITIRDDSISSIRTFDEINEISTLKITKDNGCILYPDGHLFDETSESVYEINEYGPQTARVQIQRNAKTIPYRTICRS
;
A
#
# COMPACT_ATOMS: atom_id res chain seq x y z
N PRO A 1 -2.88 -5.00 15.44
CA PRO A 1 -1.67 -4.26 15.88
C PRO A 1 -1.37 -3.10 14.93
N GLN A 2 -0.93 -1.94 15.45
CA GLN A 2 -0.68 -0.74 14.65
C GLN A 2 0.46 -0.91 13.65
N GLN A 3 1.35 -1.88 13.87
CA GLN A 3 2.46 -2.19 12.97
C GLN A 3 2.08 -3.00 11.73
N THR A 4 0.80 -3.29 11.50
CA THR A 4 0.40 -3.94 10.24
C THR A 4 0.66 -2.97 9.09
N GLY A 5 1.18 -3.43 7.96
CA GLY A 5 1.54 -2.62 6.79
C GLY A 5 3.04 -2.44 6.59
N THR A 6 3.90 -3.15 7.31
CA THR A 6 5.37 -3.03 7.15
C THR A 6 5.86 -3.56 5.81
N ALA A 7 5.12 -4.49 5.19
CA ALA A 7 5.40 -5.04 3.85
C ALA A 7 4.55 -4.37 2.75
N SER A 8 3.87 -3.26 3.04
CA SER A 8 2.92 -2.61 2.11
C SER A 8 3.54 -2.08 0.81
N GLY A 9 4.83 -1.75 0.83
CA GLY A 9 5.50 -0.99 -0.24
C GLY A 9 5.24 0.51 -0.08
N ASN A 10 5.42 1.27 -1.16
CA ASN A 10 5.18 2.72 -1.16
C ASN A 10 3.81 3.06 -1.75
N TRP A 11 3.20 4.17 -1.29
CA TRP A 11 1.92 4.66 -1.85
C TRP A 11 2.09 5.10 -3.31
N LEU A 12 3.20 5.79 -3.61
CA LEU A 12 3.60 6.19 -4.96
C LEU A 12 4.93 5.55 -5.31
N GLY A 13 4.86 4.35 -5.90
CA GLY A 13 6.01 3.71 -6.50
C GLY A 13 6.35 4.36 -7.83
N TRP A 14 7.59 4.78 -8.01
CA TRP A 14 8.10 5.34 -9.27
C TRP A 14 8.94 4.34 -10.06
N GLY A 15 9.10 3.12 -9.54
CA GLY A 15 9.86 2.06 -10.19
C GLY A 15 11.37 2.31 -10.13
N PHE A 16 11.83 3.12 -9.17
CA PHE A 16 13.26 3.38 -9.02
C PHE A 16 13.94 2.13 -8.47
N LEU A 17 14.94 1.62 -9.19
CA LEU A 17 15.69 0.41 -8.83
C LEU A 17 16.35 0.47 -7.44
N LYS A 18 16.59 1.69 -6.91
CA LYS A 18 17.17 1.91 -5.58
C LYS A 18 16.14 2.04 -4.45
N HIS A 19 14.84 2.10 -4.74
CA HIS A 19 13.77 2.24 -3.74
C HIS A 19 12.93 0.95 -3.67
N PRO A 20 12.64 0.38 -2.49
CA PRO A 20 11.65 -0.68 -2.35
C PRO A 20 10.24 -0.08 -2.51
N ASP A 21 9.91 0.34 -3.73
CA ASP A 21 8.60 0.85 -4.11
C ASP A 21 7.54 -0.25 -4.09
N HIS A 22 7.96 -1.47 -4.42
CA HIS A 22 7.10 -2.64 -4.48
C HIS A 22 6.81 -3.19 -3.08
N SER A 23 5.63 -3.79 -2.93
CA SER A 23 5.30 -4.57 -1.74
C SER A 23 6.29 -5.70 -1.55
N LEU A 24 6.65 -5.96 -0.30
CA LEU A 24 7.45 -7.13 0.07
C LEU A 24 6.53 -8.36 0.22
N ASP A 25 7.12 -9.50 0.57
CA ASP A 25 6.35 -10.67 1.01
C ASP A 25 5.43 -10.30 2.18
N GLN A 26 4.15 -10.61 2.02
CA GLN A 26 3.08 -10.20 2.93
C GLN A 26 3.00 -11.03 4.21
N ARG A 27 3.78 -12.10 4.37
CA ARG A 27 3.71 -13.00 5.54
C ARG A 27 3.77 -12.28 6.90
N ILE A 28 4.57 -11.22 7.02
CA ILE A 28 4.65 -10.43 8.28
C ILE A 28 3.33 -9.72 8.60
N ASP A 29 2.65 -9.19 7.58
CA ASP A 29 1.38 -8.49 7.72
C ASP A 29 0.21 -9.49 7.82
N ASP A 30 0.32 -10.65 7.19
CA ASP A 30 -0.64 -11.74 7.31
C ASP A 30 -0.72 -12.26 8.75
N GLY A 31 0.43 -12.40 9.43
CA GLY A 31 0.48 -12.76 10.85
C GLY A 31 -0.18 -11.74 11.79
N ARG A 32 -0.48 -10.52 11.29
CA ARG A 32 -1.12 -9.43 12.03
C ARG A 32 -2.55 -9.14 11.55
N SER A 33 -3.08 -10.00 10.68
CA SER A 33 -4.38 -9.85 10.03
C SER A 33 -5.25 -11.09 10.25
N LEU A 34 -6.57 -10.91 10.16
CA LEU A 34 -7.51 -12.03 10.03
C LEU A 34 -7.46 -12.53 8.58
N CYS A 35 -7.03 -13.79 8.37
CA CYS A 35 -6.83 -14.35 7.04
C CYS A 35 -7.89 -15.42 6.70
N PHE A 36 -8.43 -15.35 5.49
CA PHE A 36 -9.29 -16.37 4.88
C PHE A 36 -8.60 -16.92 3.63
N ASP A 37 -8.37 -18.22 3.61
CA ASP A 37 -7.66 -18.88 2.52
C ASP A 37 -8.60 -19.74 1.69
N SER A 38 -8.43 -19.69 0.36
CA SER A 38 -9.07 -20.64 -0.54
C SER A 38 -8.38 -22.01 -0.51
N SER A 39 -9.07 -23.03 -1.02
CA SER A 39 -8.39 -24.21 -1.56
C SER A 39 -7.42 -23.79 -2.68
N PRO A 40 -6.40 -24.61 -3.00
CA PRO A 40 -5.55 -24.36 -4.17
C PRO A 40 -6.41 -24.22 -5.43
N LEU A 41 -6.04 -23.30 -6.30
CA LEU A 41 -6.68 -23.12 -7.60
C LEU A 41 -6.51 -24.41 -8.42
N LEU A 42 -7.62 -24.92 -8.96
CA LEU A 42 -7.60 -26.11 -9.83
C LEU A 42 -7.11 -25.77 -11.24
N ASP A 43 -7.45 -24.57 -11.71
CA ASP A 43 -7.10 -24.03 -13.01
C ASP A 43 -6.54 -22.62 -12.86
N ASP A 44 -5.90 -22.11 -13.91
CA ASP A 44 -5.42 -20.74 -13.95
C ASP A 44 -6.56 -19.73 -13.74
N LEU A 45 -6.27 -18.70 -12.96
CA LEU A 45 -7.17 -17.60 -12.67
C LEU A 45 -6.64 -16.30 -13.27
N GLU A 46 -7.35 -15.80 -14.29
CA GLU A 46 -7.06 -14.54 -14.94
C GLU A 46 -8.01 -13.45 -14.41
N LEU A 47 -7.44 -12.38 -13.86
CA LEU A 47 -8.16 -11.25 -13.28
C LEU A 47 -7.83 -9.97 -14.06
N PHE A 48 -8.87 -9.27 -14.50
CA PHE A 48 -8.75 -7.98 -15.17
C PHE A 48 -9.89 -7.04 -14.73
N GLY A 49 -9.56 -6.03 -13.93
CA GLY A 49 -10.53 -5.07 -13.39
C GLY A 49 -10.33 -4.84 -11.88
N PHE A 50 -11.39 -4.48 -11.17
CA PHE A 50 -11.34 -4.16 -9.74
C PHE A 50 -12.02 -5.26 -8.92
N PRO A 51 -11.27 -6.02 -8.11
CA PRO A 51 -11.87 -6.89 -7.12
C PRO A 51 -12.61 -6.08 -6.06
N SER A 52 -13.63 -6.65 -5.45
CA SER A 52 -14.34 -6.03 -4.34
C SER A 52 -14.71 -7.06 -3.28
N VAL A 53 -14.94 -6.58 -2.06
CA VAL A 53 -15.36 -7.43 -0.93
C VAL A 53 -16.58 -6.82 -0.29
N GLN A 54 -17.62 -7.63 -0.15
CA GLN A 54 -18.81 -7.32 0.63
C GLN A 54 -18.67 -7.95 1.99
N LEU A 55 -18.75 -7.14 3.05
CA LEU A 55 -18.61 -7.60 4.43
C LEU A 55 -19.81 -7.18 5.26
N SER A 56 -20.39 -8.14 5.97
CA SER A 56 -21.27 -7.87 7.10
C SER A 56 -20.37 -7.70 8.33
N LEU A 57 -20.28 -6.51 8.91
CA LEU A 57 -19.36 -6.25 10.02
C LEU A 57 -19.95 -5.33 11.09
N SER A 58 -19.34 -5.35 12.28
CA SER A 58 -19.60 -4.39 13.35
C SER A 58 -18.28 -3.92 13.96
N SER A 59 -18.27 -2.73 14.58
CA SER A 59 -17.11 -2.15 15.26
C SER A 59 -17.44 -1.84 16.71
N ASN A 60 -16.50 -2.04 17.63
CA ASN A 60 -16.64 -1.60 19.01
C ASN A 60 -16.28 -0.11 19.23
N GLN A 61 -15.93 0.61 18.17
CA GLN A 61 -15.61 2.04 18.19
C GLN A 61 -16.37 2.79 17.08
N PRO A 62 -16.69 4.08 17.29
CA PRO A 62 -17.37 4.91 16.28
C PRO A 62 -16.51 5.18 15.05
N ASN A 63 -15.18 5.14 15.20
CA ASN A 63 -14.21 5.37 14.15
C ASN A 63 -13.31 4.13 14.03
N ALA A 64 -13.21 3.57 12.82
CA ALA A 64 -12.40 2.39 12.57
C ALA A 64 -11.94 2.36 11.12
N LEU A 65 -10.71 1.91 10.91
CA LEU A 65 -10.15 1.63 9.59
C LEU A 65 -10.38 0.16 9.26
N LEU A 66 -10.70 -0.11 8.01
CA LEU A 66 -10.70 -1.46 7.44
C LEU A 66 -9.72 -1.51 6.28
N CYS A 67 -8.67 -2.32 6.41
CA CYS A 67 -7.75 -2.64 5.32
C CYS A 67 -7.98 -4.09 4.90
N VAL A 68 -8.16 -4.28 3.60
CA VAL A 68 -8.40 -5.57 2.98
C VAL A 68 -7.31 -5.80 1.93
N ARG A 69 -6.61 -6.92 2.04
CA ARG A 69 -5.57 -7.35 1.11
C ARG A 69 -5.98 -8.66 0.46
N LEU A 70 -5.98 -8.68 -0.86
CA LEU A 70 -6.04 -9.90 -1.66
C LEU A 70 -4.60 -10.30 -1.98
N CYS A 71 -4.17 -11.44 -1.46
CA CYS A 71 -2.86 -12.01 -1.69
C CYS A 71 -2.96 -13.33 -2.46
N ALA A 72 -1.93 -13.64 -3.24
CA ALA A 72 -1.72 -14.94 -3.86
C ALA A 72 -0.59 -15.66 -3.12
N ILE A 73 -0.88 -16.81 -2.52
CA ILE A 73 0.11 -17.64 -1.86
C ILE A 73 0.71 -18.58 -2.90
N GLU A 74 2.02 -18.41 -3.12
CA GLU A 74 2.78 -19.23 -4.05
C GLU A 74 2.99 -20.65 -3.47
N PRO A 75 2.73 -21.71 -4.24
CA PRO A 75 2.65 -23.07 -3.72
C PRO A 75 3.97 -23.67 -3.18
N GLU A 76 5.13 -23.32 -3.75
CA GLU A 76 6.41 -23.96 -3.40
C GLU A 76 7.11 -23.28 -2.21
N THR A 77 7.21 -21.97 -2.26
CA THR A 77 7.90 -21.11 -1.28
C THR A 77 6.97 -20.61 -0.18
N CYS A 78 5.65 -20.73 -0.38
CA CYS A 78 4.62 -20.14 0.49
C CYS A 78 4.74 -18.61 0.62
N ALA A 79 5.41 -17.95 -0.33
CA ALA A 79 5.47 -16.49 -0.38
C ALA A 79 4.05 -15.92 -0.54
N SER A 80 3.74 -14.89 0.25
CA SER A 80 2.45 -14.21 0.17
C SER A 80 2.61 -12.96 -0.69
N ILE A 81 2.10 -13.01 -1.92
CA ILE A 81 2.26 -11.96 -2.92
C ILE A 81 1.03 -11.07 -2.89
N LEU A 82 1.21 -9.77 -2.69
CA LEU A 82 0.09 -8.84 -2.73
C LEU A 82 -0.42 -8.67 -4.17
N VAL A 83 -1.70 -8.98 -4.39
CA VAL A 83 -2.37 -8.85 -5.70
C VAL A 83 -3.18 -7.55 -5.77
N ALA A 84 -3.97 -7.29 -4.73
CA ALA A 84 -4.78 -6.07 -4.64
C ALA A 84 -4.97 -5.65 -3.18
N ARG A 85 -5.24 -4.37 -2.94
CA ARG A 85 -5.60 -3.88 -1.62
C ARG A 85 -6.72 -2.85 -1.70
N GLY A 86 -7.54 -2.78 -0.67
CA GLY A 86 -8.59 -1.79 -0.49
C GLY A 86 -8.58 -1.31 0.94
N ILE A 87 -8.85 -0.01 1.12
CA ILE A 87 -8.77 0.67 2.40
C ILE A 87 -10.04 1.51 2.51
N LEU A 88 -10.74 1.37 3.62
CA LEU A 88 -11.93 2.15 3.91
C LEU A 88 -11.87 2.64 5.35
N ASN A 89 -11.92 3.95 5.54
CA ASN A 89 -12.34 4.51 6.83
C ASN A 89 -13.84 4.24 6.96
N LEU A 90 -14.24 3.44 7.95
CA LEU A 90 -15.60 2.96 8.08
C LEU A 90 -16.61 4.07 8.36
N THR A 91 -16.20 5.27 8.73
CA THR A 91 -17.12 6.42 8.80
C THR A 91 -17.64 6.86 7.42
N HIS A 92 -16.98 6.43 6.34
CA HIS A 92 -17.39 6.69 4.97
C HIS A 92 -18.23 5.54 4.39
N PHE A 93 -18.79 4.65 5.23
CA PHE A 93 -19.55 3.48 4.79
C PHE A 93 -20.73 3.82 3.87
N ASN A 94 -21.35 4.99 4.05
CA ASN A 94 -22.50 5.45 3.27
C ASN A 94 -22.14 6.58 2.28
N SER A 95 -21.19 7.46 2.62
CA SER A 95 -20.78 8.58 1.78
C SER A 95 -19.34 8.99 2.02
N HIS A 96 -18.61 9.27 0.94
CA HIS A 96 -17.28 9.87 1.04
C HIS A 96 -17.32 11.38 1.32
N GLU A 97 -18.41 12.06 0.95
CA GLU A 97 -18.60 13.51 1.13
C GLU A 97 -19.15 13.85 2.51
N HIS A 98 -19.97 12.97 3.08
CA HIS A 98 -20.63 13.15 4.38
C HIS A 98 -20.32 11.95 5.28
N PRO A 99 -19.13 11.89 5.90
CA PRO A 99 -18.78 10.81 6.81
C PRO A 99 -19.61 10.89 8.09
N GLU A 100 -20.02 9.73 8.60
CA GLU A 100 -20.83 9.58 9.81
C GLU A 100 -20.18 8.56 10.74
N GLU A 101 -20.26 8.77 12.05
CA GLU A 101 -19.75 7.81 13.02
C GLU A 101 -20.56 6.51 13.00
N LEU A 102 -19.87 5.39 13.22
CA LEU A 102 -20.54 4.12 13.43
C LEU A 102 -21.24 4.10 14.80
N GLU A 103 -22.49 3.66 14.83
CA GLU A 103 -23.07 3.15 16.07
C GLU A 103 -22.30 1.90 16.53
N ILE A 104 -21.85 1.91 17.78
CA ILE A 104 -21.07 0.82 18.38
C ILE A 104 -21.88 -0.49 18.32
N ASN A 105 -21.22 -1.56 17.84
CA ASN A 105 -21.73 -2.92 17.68
C ASN A 105 -22.93 -3.09 16.74
N LYS A 106 -23.41 -2.03 16.07
CA LYS A 106 -24.38 -2.17 14.99
C LYS A 106 -23.74 -2.89 13.80
N ILE A 107 -24.53 -3.73 13.13
CA ILE A 107 -24.09 -4.46 11.94
C ILE A 107 -24.33 -3.59 10.71
N TYR A 108 -23.29 -3.46 9.89
CA TYR A 108 -23.28 -2.77 8.61
C TYR A 108 -22.93 -3.75 7.51
N ASN A 109 -23.52 -3.57 6.33
CA ASN A 109 -23.10 -4.23 5.11
C ASN A 109 -22.29 -3.22 4.30
N ILE A 110 -21.02 -3.53 4.07
CA ILE A 110 -20.05 -2.60 3.50
C ILE A 110 -19.39 -3.22 2.28
N ASP A 111 -19.29 -2.43 1.21
CA ASP A 111 -18.54 -2.75 0.01
C ASP A 111 -17.15 -2.08 0.05
N VAL A 112 -16.10 -2.87 -0.06
CA VAL A 112 -14.72 -2.39 -0.20
C VAL A 112 -14.20 -2.74 -1.58
N THR A 113 -14.00 -1.74 -2.43
CA THR A 113 -13.34 -1.92 -3.73
C THR A 113 -11.83 -1.96 -3.54
N LEU A 114 -11.16 -2.96 -4.12
CA LEU A 114 -9.71 -3.09 -4.10
C LEU A 114 -9.09 -2.41 -5.34
N SER A 115 -7.79 -2.15 -5.28
CA SER A 115 -7.00 -1.65 -6.42
C SER A 115 -7.14 -2.53 -7.65
N GLY A 116 -7.15 -1.91 -8.83
CA GLY A 116 -7.27 -2.62 -10.11
C GLY A 116 -6.13 -3.61 -10.34
N VAL A 117 -6.46 -4.73 -10.99
CA VAL A 117 -5.52 -5.81 -11.30
C VAL A 117 -5.58 -6.21 -12.77
N CYS A 118 -4.43 -6.66 -13.27
CA CYS A 118 -4.28 -7.36 -14.54
C CYS A 118 -3.25 -8.46 -14.29
N VAL A 119 -3.71 -9.63 -13.83
CA VAL A 119 -2.83 -10.73 -13.38
C VAL A 119 -3.37 -12.08 -13.82
N ARG A 120 -2.45 -13.03 -14.04
CA ARG A 120 -2.76 -14.46 -14.18
C ARG A 120 -2.06 -15.20 -13.04
N LEU A 121 -2.84 -15.95 -12.27
CA LEU A 121 -2.35 -16.84 -11.23
C LEU A 121 -2.48 -18.27 -11.73
N SER A 122 -1.37 -19.02 -11.73
CA SER A 122 -1.38 -20.40 -12.19
C SER A 122 -2.15 -21.32 -11.23
N ALA A 123 -2.59 -22.48 -11.73
CA ALA A 123 -3.08 -23.56 -10.87
C ALA A 123 -2.09 -23.88 -9.72
N GLY A 124 -2.62 -24.25 -8.55
CA GLY A 124 -1.84 -24.52 -7.34
C GLY A 124 -1.68 -23.33 -6.39
N TYR A 125 -1.75 -22.09 -6.87
CA TYR A 125 -1.80 -20.90 -6.00
C TYR A 125 -3.02 -20.94 -5.09
N ARG A 126 -2.94 -20.29 -3.92
CA ARG A 126 -4.10 -20.03 -3.06
C ARG A 126 -4.40 -18.54 -3.03
N LEU A 127 -5.67 -18.20 -2.99
CA LEU A 127 -6.09 -16.82 -2.69
C LEU A 127 -6.18 -16.67 -1.18
N ARG A 128 -5.63 -15.59 -0.66
CA ARG A 128 -5.80 -15.16 0.72
C ARG A 128 -6.48 -13.81 0.75
N LEU A 129 -7.54 -13.71 1.54
CA LEU A 129 -8.11 -12.43 1.95
C LEU A 129 -7.65 -12.12 3.37
N ALA A 130 -6.77 -11.13 3.52
CA ALA A 130 -6.29 -10.68 4.81
C ALA A 130 -6.96 -9.35 5.19
N VAL A 131 -7.58 -9.30 6.37
CA VAL A 131 -8.30 -8.14 6.88
C VAL A 131 -7.65 -7.62 8.16
N SER A 132 -7.38 -6.33 8.22
CA SER A 132 -6.78 -5.67 9.38
C SER A 132 -7.43 -4.32 9.67
N THR A 133 -7.25 -3.81 10.89
CA THR A 133 -7.75 -2.49 11.33
C THR A 133 -6.66 -1.42 11.39
N ALA A 134 -5.47 -1.74 10.89
CA ALA A 134 -4.33 -0.84 10.78
C ALA A 134 -3.52 -1.18 9.53
N TYR A 135 -2.85 -0.17 8.96
CA TYR A 135 -1.98 -0.33 7.80
C TYR A 135 -0.88 0.75 7.75
N TRP A 136 -0.12 0.89 8.83
CA TRP A 136 0.94 1.89 8.99
C TRP A 136 2.25 1.47 8.30
N PRO A 137 3.01 2.41 7.69
CA PRO A 137 2.76 3.85 7.56
C PRO A 137 1.96 4.24 6.31
N PHE A 138 1.41 3.25 5.60
CA PHE A 138 0.69 3.47 4.35
C PHE A 138 -0.62 4.26 4.56
N VAL A 139 -1.28 4.08 5.71
CA VAL A 139 -2.51 4.76 6.12
C VAL A 139 -2.35 5.28 7.54
N TRP A 140 -2.81 6.51 7.78
CA TRP A 140 -2.89 7.06 9.13
C TRP A 140 -3.88 6.24 10.00
N PRO A 141 -3.54 5.92 11.26
CA PRO A 141 -4.41 5.10 12.09
C PRO A 141 -5.68 5.83 12.53
N SER A 142 -6.73 5.06 12.86
CA SER A 142 -7.91 5.58 13.55
C SER A 142 -7.54 6.14 14.93
N PRO A 143 -8.32 7.09 15.50
CA PRO A 143 -7.99 7.74 16.77
C PRO A 143 -7.96 6.76 17.97
N GLN A 144 -8.62 5.61 17.85
CA GLN A 144 -8.70 4.58 18.89
C GLN A 144 -8.49 3.20 18.28
N SER A 145 -7.99 2.27 19.10
CA SER A 145 -7.84 0.86 18.72
C SER A 145 -9.22 0.21 18.62
N ALA A 146 -9.66 -0.04 17.39
CA ALA A 146 -10.93 -0.67 17.09
C ALA A 146 -10.78 -2.19 16.89
N THR A 147 -11.75 -2.93 17.43
CA THR A 147 -12.03 -4.33 17.10
C THR A 147 -13.18 -4.35 16.12
N VAL A 148 -12.92 -4.82 14.90
CA VAL A 148 -13.93 -5.07 13.88
C VAL A 148 -14.27 -6.55 13.85
N THR A 149 -15.55 -6.87 13.98
CA THR A 149 -16.07 -8.24 13.91
C THR A 149 -16.69 -8.47 12.54
N ILE A 150 -16.22 -9.49 11.81
CA ILE A 150 -16.81 -9.92 10.54
C ILE A 150 -17.83 -11.04 10.83
N HIS A 151 -19.06 -10.84 10.38
CA HIS A 151 -20.16 -11.78 10.54
C HIS A 151 -20.27 -12.68 9.31
N LEU A 152 -20.22 -14.00 9.54
CA LEU A 152 -20.27 -15.03 8.49
C LEU A 152 -21.66 -15.68 8.40
N ASN A 153 -22.72 -14.88 8.52
CA ASN A 153 -24.09 -15.37 8.45
C ASN A 153 -24.43 -15.80 7.01
N ARG A 154 -25.05 -16.98 6.84
CA ARG A 154 -25.51 -17.47 5.54
C ARG A 154 -26.58 -16.59 4.89
N SER A 155 -27.37 -15.87 5.69
CA SER A 155 -28.45 -15.00 5.18
C SER A 155 -27.95 -13.65 4.65
N SER A 156 -26.74 -13.24 5.02
CA SER A 156 -26.07 -12.03 4.50
C SER A 156 -24.57 -12.32 4.40
N PRO A 157 -24.17 -13.13 3.40
CA PRO A 157 -22.82 -13.66 3.34
C PRO A 157 -21.82 -12.56 3.02
N SER A 158 -20.72 -12.54 3.77
CA SER A 158 -19.53 -11.80 3.38
C SER A 158 -18.88 -12.51 2.18
N VAL A 159 -18.64 -11.79 1.08
CA VAL A 159 -18.17 -12.38 -0.19
C VAL A 159 -17.04 -11.58 -0.82
N LEU A 160 -16.08 -12.30 -1.42
CA LEU A 160 -15.05 -11.75 -2.30
C LEU A 160 -15.53 -11.88 -3.75
N ILE A 161 -15.57 -10.76 -4.46
CA ILE A 161 -15.99 -10.68 -5.86
C ILE A 161 -14.73 -10.44 -6.71
N LEU A 162 -14.48 -11.34 -7.67
CA LEU A 162 -13.29 -11.32 -8.51
C LEU A 162 -13.65 -10.96 -9.96
N PRO A 163 -12.95 -10.00 -10.59
CA PRO A 163 -13.20 -9.59 -11.96
C PRO A 163 -12.51 -10.56 -12.92
N ARG A 164 -13.08 -11.77 -13.05
CA ARG A 164 -12.54 -12.81 -13.94
C ARG A 164 -12.59 -12.33 -15.37
N LEU A 165 -11.48 -12.47 -16.09
CA LEU A 165 -11.42 -12.15 -17.51
C LEU A 165 -12.37 -13.09 -18.28
N ALA A 166 -13.47 -12.54 -18.79
CA ALA A 166 -14.52 -13.33 -19.45
C ALA A 166 -14.14 -13.76 -20.88
N HIS A 167 -13.27 -13.00 -21.54
CA HIS A 167 -12.90 -13.21 -22.94
C HIS A 167 -11.42 -13.56 -23.05
N LYS A 168 -11.12 -14.76 -23.54
CA LYS A 168 -9.78 -15.08 -24.03
C LYS A 168 -9.56 -14.32 -25.33
N CYS A 169 -8.63 -13.36 -25.33
CA CYS A 169 -8.24 -12.70 -26.57
C CYS A 169 -7.51 -13.72 -27.44
N SER A 170 -8.01 -13.98 -28.65
CA SER A 170 -7.46 -14.99 -29.56
C SER A 170 -6.12 -14.60 -30.18
N SER A 171 -5.74 -13.32 -30.09
CA SER A 171 -4.49 -12.79 -30.63
C SER A 171 -3.84 -11.84 -29.63
N LYS A 172 -2.57 -12.08 -29.32
CA LYS A 172 -1.73 -11.10 -28.63
C LYS A 172 -1.56 -9.89 -29.57
N PRO A 173 -1.95 -8.67 -29.18
CA PRO A 173 -1.62 -7.50 -29.97
C PRO A 173 -0.10 -7.40 -30.08
N ASP A 174 0.39 -7.29 -31.31
CA ASP A 174 1.80 -7.05 -31.59
C ASP A 174 2.02 -5.54 -31.55
N PHE A 175 2.51 -5.04 -30.42
CA PHE A 175 2.86 -3.64 -30.27
C PHE A 175 4.30 -3.44 -30.72
N ASP A 176 4.54 -2.36 -31.46
CA ASP A 176 5.89 -1.88 -31.70
C ASP A 176 6.59 -1.55 -30.37
N LEU A 177 7.92 -1.41 -30.43
CA LEU A 177 8.68 -0.92 -29.28
C LEU A 177 8.12 0.43 -28.81
N PRO A 178 8.08 0.68 -27.49
CA PRO A 178 7.56 1.94 -26.96
C PRO A 178 8.37 3.11 -27.52
N GLU A 179 7.67 4.09 -28.11
CA GLU A 179 8.28 5.34 -28.53
C GLU A 179 8.55 6.22 -27.30
N ILE A 180 9.78 6.69 -27.15
CA ILE A 180 10.20 7.52 -26.02
C ILE A 180 10.88 8.77 -26.57
N ALA A 181 10.44 9.95 -26.12
CA ALA A 181 11.10 11.19 -26.46
C ALA A 181 12.55 11.19 -25.95
N PRO A 182 13.52 11.79 -26.67
CA PRO A 182 14.87 11.93 -26.16
C PRO A 182 14.87 12.60 -24.77
N GLY A 183 15.54 11.97 -23.81
CA GLY A 183 15.64 12.51 -22.45
C GLY A 183 16.29 13.89 -22.44
N LEU A 184 15.87 14.74 -21.49
CA LEU A 184 16.48 16.05 -21.30
C LEU A 184 17.97 15.87 -20.95
N LYS A 185 18.85 16.50 -21.72
CA LYS A 185 20.30 16.44 -21.47
C LYS A 185 20.64 17.26 -20.23
N VAL A 186 20.81 16.60 -19.10
CA VAL A 186 21.22 17.23 -17.85
C VAL A 186 22.66 16.85 -17.51
N ILE A 187 23.32 17.67 -16.69
CA ILE A 187 24.64 17.35 -16.14
C ILE A 187 24.44 16.94 -14.68
N THR A 188 24.79 15.69 -14.35
CA THR A 188 24.83 15.22 -12.96
C THR A 188 26.07 15.77 -12.29
N ILE A 189 25.89 16.65 -11.31
CA ILE A 189 26.96 17.18 -10.46
C ILE A 189 27.25 16.22 -9.30
N ARG A 190 26.21 15.53 -8.80
CA ARG A 190 26.27 14.60 -7.68
C ARG A 190 25.20 13.53 -7.82
N ASP A 191 25.57 12.27 -7.59
CA ASP A 191 24.65 11.14 -7.70
C ASP A 191 23.60 11.11 -6.59
N ASP A 192 22.48 10.46 -6.89
CA ASP A 192 21.39 10.21 -5.96
C ASP A 192 21.70 9.04 -5.01
N SER A 193 21.17 9.12 -3.79
CA SER A 193 21.25 8.04 -2.81
C SER A 193 19.99 7.95 -1.96
N ILE A 194 19.72 6.75 -1.45
CA ILE A 194 18.56 6.52 -0.61
C ILE A 194 18.87 5.43 0.43
N SER A 195 18.33 5.60 1.63
CA SER A 195 18.29 4.58 2.65
C SER A 195 16.90 4.49 3.27
N SER A 196 16.49 3.27 3.60
CA SER A 196 15.24 2.98 4.31
C SER A 196 15.57 2.00 5.42
N ILE A 197 15.37 2.42 6.67
CA ILE A 197 15.72 1.66 7.87
C ILE A 197 14.48 1.57 8.73
N ARG A 198 14.13 0.34 9.13
CA ARG A 198 13.07 0.08 10.10
C ARG A 198 13.69 -0.49 11.37
N THR A 199 13.29 0.06 12.51
CA THR A 199 13.67 -0.42 13.84
C THR A 199 12.43 -0.70 14.67
N PHE A 200 12.53 -1.66 15.58
CA PHE A 200 11.51 -1.94 16.57
C PHE A 200 12.16 -1.94 17.96
N ASP A 201 11.68 -1.08 18.85
CA ASP A 201 12.02 -1.11 20.26
C ASP A 201 11.06 -2.08 20.95
N GLU A 202 11.57 -3.25 21.36
CA GLU A 202 10.77 -4.32 21.98
C GLU A 202 10.28 -3.97 23.39
N ILE A 203 10.97 -3.06 24.10
CA ILE A 203 10.61 -2.69 25.48
C ILE A 203 9.48 -1.68 25.46
N ASN A 204 9.58 -0.69 24.58
CA ASN A 204 8.58 0.39 24.46
C ASN A 204 7.52 0.10 23.38
N GLU A 205 7.68 -0.99 22.63
CA GLU A 205 6.81 -1.43 21.55
C GLU A 205 6.64 -0.38 20.43
N ILE A 206 7.73 0.35 20.13
CA ILE A 206 7.75 1.44 19.16
C ILE A 206 8.37 0.96 17.85
N SER A 207 7.62 1.10 16.75
CA SER A 207 8.14 0.88 15.39
C SER A 207 8.49 2.21 14.76
N THR A 208 9.74 2.36 14.30
CA THR A 208 10.21 3.54 13.57
C THR A 208 10.63 3.15 12.15
N LEU A 209 10.17 3.90 11.15
CA LEU A 209 10.68 3.86 9.78
C LEU A 209 11.36 5.18 9.47
N LYS A 210 12.66 5.15 9.17
CA LYS A 210 13.44 6.29 8.73
C LYS A 210 13.81 6.11 7.26
N ILE A 211 13.44 7.09 6.44
CA ILE A 211 13.80 7.18 5.03
C ILE A 211 14.65 8.43 4.83
N THR A 212 15.89 8.25 4.41
CA THR A 212 16.77 9.36 4.02
C THR A 212 16.96 9.29 2.51
N LYS A 213 16.59 10.36 1.81
CA LYS A 213 16.66 10.48 0.37
C LYS A 213 17.50 11.68 -0.02
N ASP A 214 18.38 11.46 -0.97
CA ASP A 214 19.19 12.47 -1.60
C ASP A 214 18.98 12.36 -3.11
N ASN A 215 18.32 13.34 -3.70
CA ASN A 215 18.02 13.33 -5.14
C ASN A 215 19.24 13.71 -5.99
N GLY A 216 20.41 13.86 -5.39
CA GLY A 216 21.62 14.30 -6.05
C GLY A 216 21.57 15.79 -6.41
N CYS A 217 22.43 16.19 -7.34
CA CYS A 217 22.51 17.56 -7.83
C CYS A 217 22.57 17.55 -9.35
N ILE A 218 21.62 18.21 -9.99
CA ILE A 218 21.41 18.19 -11.45
C ILE A 218 21.43 19.62 -11.99
N LEU A 219 22.22 19.85 -13.04
CA LEU A 219 22.22 21.09 -13.82
C LEU A 219 21.43 20.90 -15.11
N TYR A 220 20.41 21.73 -15.27
CA TYR A 220 19.56 21.78 -16.46
C TYR A 220 20.18 22.64 -17.57
N PRO A 221 19.78 22.43 -18.85
CA PRO A 221 20.29 23.20 -19.99
C PRO A 221 20.09 24.71 -19.92
N ASP A 222 19.07 25.16 -19.20
CA ASP A 222 18.75 26.57 -18.95
C ASP A 222 19.65 27.21 -17.86
N GLY A 223 20.55 26.42 -17.29
CA GLY A 223 21.44 26.85 -16.22
C GLY A 223 20.80 26.80 -14.84
N HIS A 224 19.66 26.14 -14.63
CA HIS A 224 19.13 25.95 -13.28
C HIS A 224 19.75 24.72 -12.63
N LEU A 225 20.17 24.87 -11.38
CA LEU A 225 20.65 23.77 -10.54
C LEU A 225 19.53 23.31 -9.62
N PHE A 226 19.30 22.00 -9.55
CA PHE A 226 18.37 21.35 -8.63
C PHE A 226 19.14 20.43 -7.69
N ASP A 227 19.00 20.67 -6.38
CA ASP A 227 19.61 19.86 -5.31
C ASP A 227 18.57 19.72 -4.20
N GLU A 228 18.18 18.49 -3.91
CA GLU A 228 17.17 18.19 -2.89
C GLU A 228 17.60 17.01 -2.03
N THR A 229 17.54 17.21 -0.72
CA THR A 229 17.64 16.15 0.28
C THR A 229 16.39 16.14 1.14
N SER A 230 16.01 14.95 1.61
CA SER A 230 14.88 14.79 2.50
C SER A 230 15.13 13.68 3.51
N GLU A 231 14.68 13.88 4.74
CA GLU A 231 14.60 12.85 5.75
C GLU A 231 13.15 12.76 6.24
N SER A 232 12.59 11.55 6.26
CA SER A 232 11.25 11.27 6.74
C SER A 232 11.32 10.20 7.84
N VAL A 233 10.74 10.48 8.99
CA VAL A 233 10.68 9.58 10.15
C VAL A 233 9.21 9.34 10.49
N TYR A 234 8.80 8.08 10.44
CA TYR A 234 7.46 7.61 10.80
C TYR A 234 7.58 6.78 12.07
N GLU A 235 6.77 7.05 13.07
CA GLU A 235 6.80 6.29 14.32
C GLU A 235 5.39 6.03 14.85
N ILE A 236 5.20 4.84 15.44
CA ILE A 236 3.97 4.45 16.12
C ILE A 236 4.26 3.39 17.19
N ASN A 237 3.58 3.46 18.33
CA ASN A 237 3.49 2.38 19.31
C ASN A 237 2.49 1.31 18.84
N GLU A 238 2.81 0.04 19.05
CA GLU A 238 2.04 -1.11 18.55
C GLU A 238 0.56 -1.13 18.98
N TYR A 239 0.24 -0.60 20.16
CA TYR A 239 -1.10 -0.62 20.74
C TYR A 239 -1.74 0.78 20.89
N GLY A 240 -0.94 1.84 20.74
CA GLY A 240 -1.35 3.23 20.90
C GLY A 240 -1.43 3.99 19.56
N PRO A 241 -2.53 3.93 18.80
CA PRO A 241 -2.65 4.65 17.53
C PRO A 241 -2.44 6.16 17.64
N GLN A 242 -2.78 6.77 18.79
CA GLN A 242 -2.59 8.18 19.08
C GLN A 242 -1.12 8.61 19.17
N THR A 243 -0.19 7.67 19.22
CA THR A 243 1.25 7.93 19.24
C THR A 243 1.83 8.12 17.83
N ALA A 244 1.03 7.86 16.79
CA ALA A 244 1.44 8.01 15.40
C ALA A 244 2.00 9.41 15.14
N ARG A 245 3.22 9.47 14.64
CA ARG A 245 3.89 10.73 14.30
C ARG A 245 4.71 10.59 13.03
N VAL A 246 4.73 11.66 12.25
CA VAL A 246 5.53 11.78 11.03
C VAL A 246 6.28 13.11 11.08
N GLN A 247 7.60 13.04 10.90
CA GLN A 247 8.46 14.20 10.77
C GLN A 247 9.13 14.14 9.41
N ILE A 248 9.00 15.19 8.61
CA ILE A 248 9.62 15.29 7.29
C ILE A 248 10.43 16.59 7.27
N GLN A 249 11.73 16.45 7.06
CA GLN A 249 12.62 17.57 6.79
C GLN A 249 13.04 17.51 5.32
N ARG A 250 12.84 18.61 4.58
CA ARG A 250 13.26 18.74 3.18
C ARG A 250 14.12 19.98 3.03
N ASN A 251 15.28 19.82 2.39
CA ASN A 251 16.13 20.92 1.97
C ASN A 251 16.19 20.90 0.45
N ALA A 252 15.64 21.92 -0.20
CA ALA A 252 15.69 22.06 -1.65
C ALA A 252 16.38 23.38 -2.00
N LYS A 253 17.27 23.35 -2.99
CA LYS A 253 17.89 24.52 -3.58
C LYS A 253 17.62 24.53 -5.08
N THR A 254 17.11 25.65 -5.55
CA THR A 254 17.01 25.95 -6.98
C THR A 254 17.67 27.28 -7.23
N ILE A 255 18.86 27.26 -7.84
CA ILE A 255 19.68 28.45 -8.02
C ILE A 255 19.95 28.62 -9.52
N PRO A 256 19.76 29.82 -10.10
CA PRO A 256 20.28 30.10 -11.42
C PRO A 256 21.82 30.06 -11.37
N TYR A 257 22.44 29.19 -12.15
CA TYR A 257 23.88 28.91 -12.16
C TYR A 257 24.72 30.18 -12.35
N ARG A 258 24.18 31.22 -12.99
CA ARG A 258 24.83 32.54 -13.15
C ARG A 258 25.20 33.23 -11.84
N THR A 259 24.69 32.79 -10.69
CA THR A 259 25.01 33.36 -9.37
C THR A 259 26.22 32.67 -8.70
N ILE A 260 26.65 31.49 -9.18
CA ILE A 260 27.67 30.67 -8.49
C ILE A 260 29.09 30.94 -9.03
N CYS A 261 29.24 31.52 -10.22
CA CYS A 261 30.57 31.86 -10.79
C CYS A 261 31.09 33.27 -10.43
N ARG A 262 30.58 33.92 -9.38
CA ARG A 262 31.09 35.19 -8.86
C ARG A 262 31.33 35.11 -7.35
N SER A 263 32.35 34.36 -6.97
CA SER A 263 33.05 34.48 -5.68
C SER A 263 34.48 34.03 -5.85
#